data_AF-A0A455SJT1-F1
#
_entry.id   AF-A0A455SJT1-F1
#
_cell.length_a   1.000
_cell.length_b   1.000
_cell.length_c   1.000
_cell.angle_alpha   90.00
_cell.angle_beta   90.00
_cell.angle_gamma   90.00
#
_symmetry.space_group_name_H-M   'P 1'
#
loop_
_entity.id
_entity.type
_entity.pdbx_description
1 polymer ?
#
loop_
_entity_poly.entity_id
_entity_poly.type
_entity_poly.pdbx_seq_one_letter_code
_entity_poly.pdbx_strand_id
1 'polypeptide(L)'
;MLIYEYKLDGSRAQFAAIEEAIRTTQFIRNTCLRLWMDARGVSRNDLQHSCAVLARQFPFALSLNSQARQAAADRAWAAISPFSSCSPYKRRLHANLNTLLLYLSNK
;
A
#
# COMPACT_ATOMS: atom_id res chain seq x y z
N MET A 1 -12.66 11.02 26.33
CA MET A 1 -11.97 10.99 25.01
C MET A 1 -12.22 12.33 24.34
N LEU A 2 -11.19 13.16 24.21
CA LEU A 2 -11.31 14.46 23.54
C LEU A 2 -11.17 14.21 22.03
N ILE A 3 -12.19 14.59 21.26
CA ILE A 3 -12.18 14.51 19.81
C ILE A 3 -11.97 15.95 19.30
N TYR A 4 -10.82 16.19 18.68
CA TYR A 4 -10.54 17.45 18.01
C TYR A 4 -10.88 17.30 16.54
N GLU A 5 -11.90 18.01 16.09
CA GLU A 5 -12.22 18.13 14.67
C GLU A 5 -11.57 19.41 14.13
N TYR A 6 -10.68 19.26 13.16
CA TYR A 6 -10.04 20.38 12.50
C TYR A 6 -10.28 20.28 11.00
N LYS A 7 -10.72 21.39 10.39
CA LYS A 7 -10.82 21.48 8.93
C LYS A 7 -9.45 21.86 8.40
N LEU A 8 -8.94 21.06 7.47
CA LEU A 8 -7.66 21.30 6.84
C LEU A 8 -7.85 22.49 5.88
N ASP A 9 -7.25 23.63 6.20
CA ASP A 9 -7.22 24.81 5.31
C ASP A 9 -5.92 24.78 4.48
N GLY A 10 -6.04 25.06 3.19
CA GLY A 10 -4.94 24.91 2.26
C GLY A 10 -5.24 25.50 0.89
N SER A 11 -4.16 25.84 0.19
CA SER A 11 -4.24 26.23 -1.22
C SER A 11 -4.57 25.02 -2.10
N ARG A 12 -5.08 25.29 -3.31
CA ARG A 12 -5.34 24.26 -4.33
C ARG A 12 -4.11 23.41 -4.65
N ALA A 13 -2.91 24.02 -4.64
CA ALA A 13 -1.66 23.31 -4.89
C ALA A 13 -1.32 22.32 -3.76
N GLN A 14 -1.55 22.70 -2.50
CA GLN A 14 -1.33 21.82 -1.36
C GLN A 14 -2.28 20.62 -1.38
N PHE A 15 -3.57 20.83 -1.68
CA PHE A 15 -4.51 19.72 -1.84
C PHE A 15 -4.12 18.78 -2.98
N ALA A 16 -3.67 19.33 -4.12
CA ALA A 16 -3.20 18.51 -5.24
C ALA A 16 -1.98 17.64 -4.85
N ALA A 17 -1.03 18.19 -4.09
CA ALA A 17 0.11 17.44 -3.59
C ALA A 17 -0.27 16.34 -2.58
N ILE A 18 -1.25 16.61 -1.71
CA ILE A 18 -1.81 15.59 -0.79
C ILE A 18 -2.45 14.45 -1.59
N GLU A 19 -3.27 14.77 -2.58
CA GLU A 19 -3.90 13.78 -3.46
C GLU A 19 -2.88 12.92 -4.22
N GLU A 20 -1.79 13.53 -4.70
CA GLU A 20 -0.68 12.79 -5.32
C GLU A 20 0.04 11.87 -4.34
N ALA A 21 0.29 12.34 -3.11
CA ALA A 21 0.89 11.53 -2.06
C ALA A 21 0.00 10.34 -1.65
N ILE A 22 -1.33 10.53 -1.59
CA ILE A 22 -2.30 9.47 -1.32
C ILE A 22 -2.26 8.42 -2.44
N ARG A 23 -2.32 8.84 -3.71
CA ARG A 23 -2.22 7.92 -4.86
C ARG A 23 -0.92 7.12 -4.84
N THR A 24 0.20 7.78 -4.57
CA THR A 24 1.52 7.14 -4.50
C THR A 24 1.59 6.13 -3.35
N THR A 25 1.04 6.47 -2.19
CA THR A 25 0.97 5.57 -1.02
C THR A 25 0.12 4.33 -1.33
N GLN A 26 -1.03 4.51 -1.98
CA GLN A 26 -1.90 3.42 -2.41
C GLN A 26 -1.21 2.52 -3.44
N PHE A 27 -0.49 3.09 -4.40
CA PHE A 27 0.30 2.36 -5.38
C PHE A 27 1.32 1.44 -4.72
N ILE A 28 2.12 1.96 -3.78
CA ILE A 28 3.14 1.17 -3.06
C ILE A 28 2.46 0.05 -2.26
N ARG A 29 1.43 0.37 -1.48
CA ARG A 29 0.68 -0.62 -0.69
C ARG A 29 0.12 -1.74 -1.56
N ASN A 30 -0.54 -1.40 -2.67
CA ASN A 30 -1.17 -2.37 -3.56
C ASN A 30 -0.12 -3.24 -4.27
N THR A 31 1.03 -2.68 -4.62
CA THR A 31 2.16 -3.43 -5.18
C THR A 31 2.77 -4.41 -4.18
N CYS A 32 2.93 -4.01 -2.92
CA CYS A 32 3.37 -4.90 -1.83
C CYS A 32 2.37 -6.05 -1.60
N LEU A 33 1.06 -5.76 -1.63
CA LEU A 33 0.03 -6.79 -1.53
C LEU A 33 0.11 -7.78 -2.70
N ARG A 34 0.27 -7.28 -3.92
CA ARG A 34 0.44 -8.11 -5.13
C ARG A 34 1.67 -9.00 -5.03
N LEU A 35 2.82 -8.44 -4.63
CA LEU A 35 4.06 -9.19 -4.40
C LEU A 35 3.85 -10.34 -3.40
N TRP A 36 3.17 -10.08 -2.29
CA TRP A 36 2.86 -11.13 -1.32
C TRP A 36 1.90 -12.18 -1.88
N MET A 37 0.92 -11.80 -2.70
CA MET A 37 -0.01 -12.76 -3.30
C MET A 37 0.69 -13.69 -4.29
N ASP A 38 1.56 -13.14 -5.14
CA ASP A 38 2.16 -13.88 -6.25
C ASP A 38 3.32 -14.78 -5.79
N ALA A 39 4.05 -14.41 -4.73
CA ALA A 39 5.20 -15.15 -4.23
C ALA A 39 4.95 -15.85 -2.88
N ARG A 40 5.62 -17.00 -2.69
CA ARG A 40 5.63 -17.72 -1.40
C ARG A 40 6.77 -17.23 -0.53
N GLY A 41 6.57 -17.25 0.79
CA GLY A 41 7.61 -16.91 1.76
C GLY A 41 7.96 -15.42 1.87
N VAL A 42 7.19 -14.52 1.23
CA VAL A 42 7.40 -13.07 1.35
C VAL A 42 7.23 -12.62 2.80
N SER A 43 8.32 -12.11 3.37
CA SER A 43 8.40 -11.58 4.72
C SER A 43 8.09 -10.08 4.77
N ARG A 44 7.91 -9.53 5.97
CA ARG A 44 7.80 -8.08 6.18
C ARG A 44 8.99 -7.32 5.60
N ASN A 45 10.20 -7.85 5.78
CA ASN A 45 11.43 -7.19 5.31
C ASN A 45 11.49 -7.11 3.78
N ASP A 46 10.97 -8.12 3.08
CA ASP A 46 10.89 -8.11 1.62
C ASP A 46 9.98 -7.00 1.12
N LEU A 47 8.86 -6.75 1.82
CA LEU A 47 7.96 -5.63 1.50
C LEU A 47 8.64 -4.27 1.74
N GLN A 48 9.38 -4.12 2.85
CA GLN A 48 10.14 -2.89 3.13
C GLN A 48 11.22 -2.64 2.07
N HIS A 49 11.90 -3.69 1.60
CA HIS A 49 12.91 -3.58 0.55
C HIS A 49 12.28 -3.20 -0.80
N SER A 50 11.10 -3.77 -1.11
CA SER A 50 10.34 -3.44 -2.33
C SER A 50 10.07 -1.94 -2.46
N CYS A 51 9.80 -1.22 -1.37
CA CYS A 51 9.61 0.25 -1.40
C CYS A 51 10.84 1.03 -1.93
N ALA A 52 12.05 0.53 -1.68
CA ALA A 52 13.27 1.15 -2.20
C ALA A 52 13.43 0.86 -3.71
N VAL A 53 13.08 -0.34 -4.13
CA VAL A 53 13.06 -0.75 -5.54
C VAL A 53 12.04 0.08 -6.34
N LEU A 54 10.82 0.22 -5.83
CA LEU A 54 9.76 1.00 -6.47
C LEU A 54 10.14 2.48 -6.65
N ALA A 55 10.79 3.09 -5.66
CA ALA A 55 11.26 4.47 -5.80
C ALA A 55 12.37 4.64 -6.83
N ARG A 56 13.18 3.62 -7.08
CA ARG A 56 14.17 3.66 -8.18
C ARG A 56 13.53 3.49 -9.55
N GLN A 57 12.42 2.75 -9.63
CA GLN A 57 11.71 2.48 -10.89
C GLN A 57 10.75 3.61 -11.27
N PHE A 58 10.11 4.25 -10.29
CA PHE A 58 9.03 5.20 -10.52
C PHE A 58 9.39 6.56 -9.91
N PRO A 59 9.66 7.60 -10.73
CA PRO A 59 9.99 8.93 -10.23
C PRO A 59 8.94 9.54 -9.30
N PHE A 60 7.65 9.26 -9.54
CA PHE A 60 6.57 9.70 -8.65
C PHE A 60 6.58 8.97 -7.29
N ALA A 61 7.13 7.76 -7.21
CA ALA A 61 7.33 7.09 -5.93
C ALA A 61 8.55 7.63 -5.19
N LEU A 62 9.56 8.12 -5.93
CA LEU A 62 10.74 8.76 -5.36
C LEU A 62 10.43 10.10 -4.69
N SER A 63 9.46 10.86 -5.24
CA SER A 63 9.03 12.15 -4.65
C SER A 63 8.45 11.98 -3.25
N LEU A 64 7.96 10.78 -2.92
CA LEU A 64 7.53 10.42 -1.57
C LEU A 64 8.74 10.04 -0.69
N ASN A 65 8.83 10.68 0.48
CA ASN A 65 9.92 10.43 1.42
C ASN A 65 9.98 8.95 1.86
N SER A 66 11.17 8.50 2.28
CA SER A 66 11.43 7.08 2.60
C SER A 66 10.54 6.53 3.72
N GLN A 67 10.27 7.33 4.76
CA GLN A 67 9.43 6.91 5.89
C GLN A 67 7.98 6.67 5.46
N ALA A 68 7.42 7.56 4.63
CA ALA A 68 6.06 7.41 4.11
C ALA A 68 5.92 6.16 3.21
N ARG A 69 6.95 5.85 2.42
CA ARG A 69 6.99 4.61 1.63
C ARG A 69 7.02 3.36 2.52
N GLN A 70 7.87 3.36 3.54
CA GLN A 70 7.94 2.26 4.53
C GLN A 70 6.62 2.11 5.28
N ALA A 71 5.97 3.21 5.67
CA ALA A 71 4.66 3.18 6.30
C ALA A 71 3.59 2.55 5.37
N ALA A 72 3.68 2.74 4.05
CA ALA A 72 2.79 2.09 3.10
C ALA A 72 2.99 0.56 3.07
N ALA A 73 4.23 0.07 3.10
CA ALA A 73 4.53 -1.35 3.18
C ALA A 73 4.16 -1.94 4.55
N ASP A 74 4.34 -1.21 5.65
CA ASP A 74 3.86 -1.63 6.97
C ASP A 74 2.34 -1.76 7.03
N ARG A 75 1.61 -0.85 6.38
CA ARG A 75 0.15 -0.98 6.19
C ARG A 75 -0.23 -2.21 5.38
N ALA A 76 0.53 -2.53 4.33
CA ALA A 76 0.34 -3.77 3.57
C ALA A 76 0.62 -4.99 4.45
N TRP A 77 1.68 -4.97 5.24
CA TRP A 77 2.01 -6.05 6.18
C TRP A 77 0.94 -6.23 7.26
N ALA A 78 0.38 -5.15 7.81
CA ALA A 78 -0.70 -5.23 8.77
C ALA A 78 -1.95 -5.93 8.20
N ALA A 79 -2.22 -5.77 6.90
CA ALA A 79 -3.28 -6.50 6.20
C ALA A 79 -2.92 -7.97 5.91
N ILE A 80 -1.63 -8.27 5.73
CA ILE A 80 -1.10 -9.60 5.42
C ILE A 80 -0.90 -10.48 6.65
N SER A 81 -0.41 -9.90 7.75
CA SER A 81 0.07 -10.63 8.93
C SER A 81 -0.96 -11.58 9.53
N PRO A 82 -2.28 -11.29 9.55
CA PRO A 82 -3.28 -12.25 10.02
C PRO A 82 -3.36 -13.52 9.15
N PHE A 83 -2.99 -13.42 7.87
CA PHE A 83 -3.01 -14.52 6.91
C PHE A 83 -1.65 -15.21 6.74
N SER A 84 -0.59 -14.67 7.34
CA SER A 84 0.79 -15.17 7.17
C SER A 84 0.99 -16.60 7.68
N SER A 85 0.25 -17.01 8.72
CA SER A 85 0.21 -18.38 9.26
C SER A 85 -0.56 -19.36 8.35
N CYS A 86 -1.40 -18.88 7.44
CA CYS A 86 -2.23 -19.70 6.54
C CYS A 86 -1.53 -20.02 5.19
N SER A 87 -0.19 -19.97 5.18
CA SER A 87 0.71 -20.14 4.03
C SER A 87 0.37 -21.29 3.05
N PRO A 88 -0.16 -22.47 3.47
CA PRO A 88 -0.48 -23.57 2.55
C PRO A 88 -1.63 -23.26 1.57
N TYR A 89 -2.50 -22.27 1.86
CA TYR A 89 -3.78 -22.07 1.17
C TYR A 89 -3.84 -20.80 0.28
N LYS A 90 -2.69 -20.25 -0.16
CA LYS A 90 -2.64 -19.10 -1.10
C LYS A 90 -3.35 -19.35 -2.44
N ARG A 91 -3.58 -20.61 -2.84
CA ARG A 91 -4.17 -20.97 -4.16
C ARG A 91 -5.66 -20.64 -4.33
N ARG A 92 -6.46 -20.46 -3.26
CA ARG A 92 -7.93 -20.28 -3.38
C ARG A 92 -8.40 -18.82 -3.50
N LEU A 93 -7.51 -17.83 -3.37
CA LEU A 93 -7.85 -16.41 -3.53
C LEU A 93 -7.83 -15.93 -4.99
N HIS A 94 -7.15 -16.65 -5.90
CA HIS A 94 -7.10 -16.30 -7.33
C HIS A 94 -8.47 -16.38 -8.03
N ALA A 95 -9.43 -17.14 -7.49
CA ALA A 95 -10.75 -17.33 -8.09
C ALA A 95 -11.78 -16.23 -7.76
N ASN A 96 -11.55 -15.37 -6.75
CA ASN A 96 -12.52 -14.36 -6.29
C ASN A 96 -12.01 -12.91 -6.37
N LEU A 97 -10.78 -12.67 -6.81
CA LEU A 97 -10.15 -11.35 -6.74
C LEU A 97 -10.39 -10.45 -7.96
N ASN A 98 -10.87 -10.98 -9.10
CA ASN A 98 -11.42 -10.11 -10.16
C ASN A 98 -12.64 -9.34 -9.62
N THR A 99 -13.40 -9.94 -8.72
CA THR A 99 -14.58 -9.34 -8.06
C THR A 99 -14.20 -8.30 -6.99
N LEU A 100 -13.09 -8.51 -6.27
CA LEU A 100 -12.60 -7.62 -5.20
C LEU A 100 -11.77 -6.43 -5.72
N LEU A 101 -11.02 -6.61 -6.81
CA LEU A 101 -10.31 -5.50 -7.50
C LEU A 101 -11.29 -4.52 -8.15
N LEU A 102 -12.43 -5.00 -8.68
CA LEU A 102 -13.53 -4.12 -9.13
C LEU A 102 -14.16 -3.32 -8.00
N TYR A 103 -14.24 -3.88 -6.79
CA TYR A 103 -14.86 -3.25 -5.63
C TYR A 103 -13.96 -2.20 -4.95
N LEU A 104 -12.64 -2.38 -4.99
CA LEU A 104 -11.66 -1.45 -4.40
C LEU A 104 -11.15 -0.38 -5.38
N SER A 105 -11.42 -0.52 -6.68
CA SER A 105 -11.08 0.47 -7.71
C SER A 105 -12.20 1.47 -8.02
N ASN A 106 -13.41 1.29 -7.46
CA ASN A 106 -14.60 2.12 -7.68
C ASN A 106 -15.12 2.83 -6.41
N LYS A 107 -14.24 3.14 -5.46
CA LYS A 107 -14.55 4.02 -4.33
C LYS A 107 -13.51 5.13 -4.21
#